data_AF-A0A6G3UFU4-F1
#
_entry.id   AF-A0A6G3UFU4-F1
#
_cell.length_a   1.000
_cell.length_b   1.000
_cell.length_c   1.000
_cell.angle_alpha   90.00
_cell.angle_beta   90.00
_cell.angle_gamma   90.00
#
_symmetry.space_group_name_H-M   'P 1'
#
loop_
_entity.id
_entity.type
_entity.pdbx_description
1 polymer ?
#
loop_
_entity_poly.entity_id
_entity_poly.type
_entity_poly.pdbx_seq_one_letter_code
_entity_poly.pdbx_strand_id
1 'polypeptide(L)' 'MSAEPAWFKSSYSNDSGGACVEVALAGADAVVRVRDSKDIAIPGLNVSEAAWAAFTAEISA' A
#
# COMPACT_ATOMS: atom_id res chain seq x y z
N MET A 1 13.22 16.79 -7.31
CA MET A 1 13.21 15.87 -6.17
C MET A 1 11.78 15.41 -6.00
N SER A 2 11.45 14.20 -6.44
CA SER A 2 10.10 13.66 -6.23
C SER A 2 9.93 13.45 -4.73
N ALA A 3 8.86 14.01 -4.15
CA ALA A 3 8.56 13.80 -2.74
C ALA A 3 8.40 12.29 -2.49
N GLU A 4 9.09 11.77 -1.48
CA GLU A 4 8.89 10.37 -1.08
C GLU A 4 7.41 10.19 -0.69
N PRO A 5 6.73 9.15 -1.21
CA PRO A 5 5.34 8.91 -0.88
C PRO A 5 5.18 8.66 0.63
N ALA A 6 4.13 9.22 1.22
CA ALA A 6 3.80 8.99 2.62
C ALA A 6 3.25 7.56 2.79
N TRP A 7 4.07 6.66 3.33
CA TRP A 7 3.73 5.26 3.58
C TRP A 7 3.02 5.06 4.91
N PHE A 8 1.97 4.25 4.90
CA PHE A 8 1.19 3.84 6.06
C PHE A 8 1.35 2.33 6.25
N LYS A 9 1.89 1.93 7.41
CA LYS A 9 2.04 0.52 7.79
C LYS A 9 0.73 -0.01 8.38
N SER A 10 0.33 -1.22 7.99
CA SER A 10 -0.85 -1.88 8.55
C SER A 10 -0.65 -2.17 10.05
N SER A 11 -1.70 -1.98 10.86
CA SER A 11 -1.70 -2.34 12.29
C SER A 11 -1.63 -3.85 12.54
N TYR A 12 -1.95 -4.66 11.51
CA TYR A 12 -1.83 -6.12 11.55
C TYR A 12 -0.39 -6.60 11.23
N SER A 13 0.50 -5.70 10.83
CA SER A 13 1.89 -6.01 10.51
C SER A 13 2.77 -5.93 11.75
N ASN A 14 3.05 -7.10 12.33
CA ASN A 14 3.93 -7.26 13.49
C ASN A 14 5.19 -8.10 13.17
N ASP A 15 6.17 -8.02 14.06
CA ASP A 15 7.45 -8.73 13.92
C ASP A 15 7.34 -10.23 14.26
N SER A 16 6.20 -10.67 14.79
CA SER A 16 5.94 -12.06 15.22
C SER A 16 5.59 -13.02 14.07
N GLY A 17 6.00 -12.72 12.83
CA GLY A 17 5.81 -13.59 11.67
C GLY A 17 4.53 -13.37 10.85
N GLY A 18 3.76 -12.30 11.11
CA GLY A 18 2.58 -11.93 10.33
C GLY A 18 2.88 -11.25 8.99
N ALA A 19 1.84 -11.13 8.15
CA ALA A 19 1.86 -10.39 6.89
C ALA A 19 2.24 -8.92 7.11
N CYS A 20 3.18 -8.41 6.32
CA CYS A 20 3.76 -7.07 6.48
C CYS A 20 3.47 -6.21 5.26
N VAL A 21 2.50 -5.30 5.38
CA VAL A 21 2.04 -4.49 4.25
C VAL A 21 2.11 -3.01 4.60
N GLU A 22 2.64 -2.23 3.68
CA GLU A 22 2.59 -0.78 3.66
C GLU A 22 1.85 -0.28 2.42
N VAL A 23 1.07 0.78 2.58
CA VAL A 23 0.35 1.44 1.49
C VAL A 23 0.70 2.93 1.41
N ALA A 24 0.75 3.50 0.22
CA ALA A 24 0.92 4.94 0.04
C ALA A 24 0.01 5.47 -1.06
N LEU A 25 -0.58 6.63 -0.81
CA LEU A 25 -1.31 7.40 -1.80
C LEU A 25 -0.34 8.27 -2.60
N ALA A 26 -0.15 7.92 -3.87
CA ALA A 26 0.63 8.71 -4.80
C ALA A 26 -0.26 9.79 -5.43
N GLY A 27 -0.53 10.86 -4.69
CA GLY A 27 -1.49 11.90 -5.09
C GLY A 27 -1.18 12.60 -6.43
N ALA A 28 0.06 12.54 -6.92
CA ALA A 28 0.41 13.07 -8.24
C ALA A 28 -0.03 12.17 -9.41
N ASP A 29 -0.19 10.86 -9.16
CA ASP A 29 -0.42 9.85 -10.20
C ASP A 29 -1.80 9.16 -10.07
N ALA A 30 -2.59 9.49 -9.05
CA ALA A 30 -3.84 8.79 -8.69
C ALA A 30 -3.65 7.26 -8.58
N VAL A 31 -2.53 6.85 -7.96
CA VAL A 31 -2.15 5.45 -7.75
C VAL A 31 -2.00 5.16 -6.27
N VAL A 32 -2.53 4.01 -5.85
CA VAL A 32 -2.24 3.39 -4.56
C VAL A 32 -1.09 2.42 -4.74
N ARG A 33 0.01 2.66 -4.01
CA ARG A 33 1.17 1.77 -3.99
C ARG A 33 1.04 0.86 -2.79
N VAL A 34 1.26 -0.44 -2.99
CA VAL A 34 1.24 -1.47 -1.94
C VAL A 34 2.57 -2.20 -2.00
N ARG A 35 3.25 -2.35 -0.86
CA ARG A 35 4.51 -3.10 -0.81
C ARG A 35 4.61 -3.95 0.44
N ASP A 36 5.52 -4.91 0.39
CA ASP A 36 5.93 -5.65 1.58
C ASP A 36 6.83 -4.76 2.46
N SER A 37 6.55 -4.70 3.76
CA SER A 37 7.34 -3.85 4.69
C SER A 37 8.69 -4.48 5.07
N LYS A 38 8.88 -5.79 4.85
CA LYS A 38 10.08 -6.55 5.22
C LYS A 38 11.07 -6.62 4.06
N ASP A 39 10.58 -6.63 2.83
CA ASP A 39 11.40 -6.60 1.62
C ASP A 39 10.96 -5.44 0.72
N ILE A 40 11.57 -4.27 0.94
CA ILE A 40 11.33 -3.07 0.12
C ILE A 40 12.15 -3.07 -1.18
N ALA A 41 13.03 -4.06 -1.38
CA ALA A 41 13.85 -4.17 -2.58
C ALA A 41 13.07 -4.83 -3.73
N ILE A 42 12.06 -5.64 -3.41
CA ILE A 42 11.17 -6.21 -4.41
C ILE A 42 10.13 -5.18 -4.90
N PRO A 43 9.69 -5.26 -6.18
CA PRO A 43 8.67 -4.36 -6.70
C PRO A 43 7.34 -4.49 -5.94
N GLY A 44 6.81 -3.35 -5.50
CA GLY A 44 5.43 -3.26 -4.99
C GLY A 44 4.38 -3.28 -6.10
N LEU A 45 3.12 -3.45 -5.71
CA LEU A 45 1.96 -3.35 -6.58
C LEU A 45 1.51 -1.89 -6.71
N ASN A 46 1.24 -1.47 -7.94
CA ASN A 46 0.59 -0.19 -8.23
C ASN A 46 -0.86 -0.46 -8.66
N VAL A 47 -1.81 0.11 -7.95
CA VAL A 47 -3.24 -0.01 -8.21
C VAL A 47 -3.80 1.38 -8.52
N SER A 48 -4.68 1.53 -9.50
CA SER A 48 -5.35 2.81 -9.70
C SER A 48 -6.23 3.14 -8.49
N GLU A 49 -6.39 4.42 -8.18
CA GLU A 49 -7.25 4.87 -7.09
C GLU A 49 -8.69 4.33 -7.22
N ALA A 50 -9.24 4.31 -8.44
CA ALA A 50 -10.57 3.78 -8.72
C ALA A 50 -10.68 2.27 -8.43
N ALA A 51 -9.68 1.48 -8.84
CA ALA A 51 -9.69 0.04 -8.58
C ALA A 51 -9.49 -0.27 -7.09
N TRP A 52 -8.65 0.51 -6.41
CA TRP A 52 -8.47 0.39 -4.96
C TRP A 52 -9.77 0.69 -4.20
N ALA A 53 -10.46 1.78 -4.55
CA ALA A 53 -11.73 2.16 -3.93
C ALA A 53 -12.79 1.06 -4.11
N ALA A 54 -12.94 0.54 -5.34
CA ALA A 54 -13.87 -0.56 -5.62
C ALA A 54 -13.54 -1.83 -4.83
N PHE A 55 -12.26 -2.21 -4.75
CA PHE A 55 -11.81 -3.36 -3.98
C PHE A 55 -12.14 -3.21 -2.48
N THR A 56 -11.81 -2.06 -1.89
CA THR A 56 -12.06 -1.84 -0.45
C THR A 56 -13.54 -1.79 -0.10
N ALA A 57 -14.40 -1.29 -1.00
CA ALA A 57 -15.84 -1.29 -0.80
C ALA A 57 -16.38 -2.72 -0.68
N GLU A 58 -15.98 -3.62 -1.59
CA GLU A 58 -16.42 -5.03 -1.59
C GLU A 58 -16.03 -5.78 -0.32
N ILE A 59 -14.79 -5.63 0.16
CA ILE A 59 -14.31 -6.38 1.34
C ILE A 59 -14.73 -5.76 2.68
N SER A 60 -15.34 -4.57 2.66
CA SER A 60 -15.84 -3.87 3.85
C SER A 60 -17.33 -4.11 4.12
N ALA A 61 -18.03 -4.76 3.19
CA ALA A 61 -19.42 -5.17 3.30
C ALA A 61 -19.57 -6.43 4.18
#